data_AF-A0A3N9V8E0-F1
#
_entry.id   AF-A0A3N9V8E0-F1
#
_cell.length_a   1.000
_cell.length_b   1.000
_cell.length_c   1.000
_cell.angle_alpha   90.00
_cell.angle_beta   90.00
_cell.angle_gamma   90.00
#
_symmetry.space_group_name_H-M   'P 1'
#
loop_
_entity.id
_entity.type
_entity.pdbx_description
1 polymer ?
#
loop_
_entity_poly.entity_id
_entity_poly.type
_entity_poly.pdbx_seq_one_letter_code
_entity_poly.pdbx_strand_id
1 'polypeptide(L)' 'MRLLDTNILSELVRKRPDPHVIEQLFSQNHGTLFSSEYTRYELRRGACLRPDNGRLWSR' A
#
# COMPACT_ATOMS: atom_id res chain seq x y z
N MET A 1 3.31 -1.15 17.81
CA MET A 1 3.28 -1.99 16.61
C MET A 1 1.90 -1.90 15.97
N ARG A 2 1.82 -1.86 14.64
CA ARG A 2 0.56 -1.86 13.89
C ARG A 2 0.65 -2.83 12.71
N LEU A 3 -0.45 -3.53 12.45
CA LEU A 3 -0.62 -4.35 11.26
C LEU A 3 -1.44 -3.54 10.24
N LEU A 4 -0.83 -3.24 9.10
CA LEU A 4 -1.43 -2.48 8.02
C LEU A 4 -2.18 -3.42 7.09
N ASP A 5 -3.42 -3.03 6.81
CA ASP A 5 -4.27 -3.68 5.83
C ASP A 5 -4.01 -3.12 4.41
N THR A 6 -4.53 -3.82 3.41
CA THR A 6 -4.36 -3.48 2.00
C THR A 6 -4.92 -2.11 1.67
N ASN A 7 -6.02 -1.68 2.31
CA ASN A 7 -6.59 -0.35 2.08
C ASN A 7 -5.64 0.80 2.46
N ILE A 8 -4.96 0.71 3.61
CA ILE A 8 -4.00 1.71 4.07
C ILE A 8 -2.80 1.79 3.12
N LEU A 9 -2.26 0.64 2.73
CA LEU A 9 -1.14 0.61 1.79
C LEU A 9 -1.54 1.04 0.38
N SER A 10 -2.79 0.83 -0.02
CA SER A 10 -3.32 1.28 -1.31
C SER A 10 -3.42 2.80 -1.42
N GLU A 11 -3.56 3.53 -0.31
CA GLU A 11 -3.53 5.00 -0.32
C GLU A 11 -2.21 5.54 -0.90
N LEU A 12 -1.08 4.84 -0.72
CA LEU A 12 0.23 5.25 -1.26
C LEU A 12 0.27 5.31 -2.81
N VAL A 13 -0.63 4.61 -3.48
CA VAL A 13 -0.69 4.54 -4.96
C VAL A 13 -1.95 5.16 -5.55
N ARG A 14 -2.88 5.67 -4.71
CA ARG A 14 -4.09 6.33 -5.19
C ARG A 14 -3.75 7.67 -5.84
N LYS A 15 -4.49 8.01 -6.91
CA LYS A 15 -4.37 9.31 -7.60
C LYS A 15 -4.71 10.51 -6.69
N ARG A 16 -5.58 10.31 -5.71
CA ARG A 16 -6.01 11.29 -4.70
C ARG A 16 -6.12 10.56 -3.36
N PRO A 17 -5.01 10.47 -2.61
CA PRO A 17 -5.03 9.80 -1.31
C PRO A 17 -5.72 10.66 -0.26
N ASP A 18 -6.21 10.04 0.82
CA ASP A 18 -6.64 10.75 2.01
C ASP A 18 -5.41 11.35 2.74
N PRO A 19 -5.29 12.68 2.85
CA PRO A 19 -4.12 13.32 3.48
C PRO A 19 -3.95 12.90 4.94
N HIS A 20 -5.03 12.65 5.67
CA HIS A 20 -4.97 12.26 7.07
C HIS A 20 -4.36 10.86 7.24
N VAL A 21 -4.72 9.92 6.34
CA VAL A 21 -4.16 8.56 6.34
C VAL A 21 -2.67 8.60 6.04
N ILE A 22 -2.26 9.42 5.07
CA ILE A 22 -0.87 9.59 4.66
C ILE A 22 -0.04 10.20 5.80
N GLU A 23 -0.49 11.31 6.39
CA GLU A 23 0.18 11.96 7.51
C GLU A 23 0.33 10.99 8.71
N GLN A 24 -0.75 10.27 9.04
CA GLN A 24 -0.71 9.33 10.15
C GLN A 24 0.24 8.16 9.84
N LEU A 25 0.27 7.64 8.61
CA LEU A 25 1.16 6.55 8.21
C LEU A 25 2.64 6.97 8.30
N PHE A 26 2.98 8.16 7.79
CA PHE A 26 4.36 8.67 7.79
C PHE A 26 4.85 9.13 9.17
N SER A 27 3.95 9.46 10.10
CA SER A 27 4.33 9.77 11.49
C SER A 27 4.75 8.53 12.31
N GLN A 28 4.56 7.31 11.79
CA GLN A 28 4.91 6.08 12.51
C GLN A 28 6.36 5.64 12.26
N ASN A 29 6.95 4.98 13.25
CA ASN A 29 8.23 4.29 13.07
C ASN A 29 8.05 3.04 12.19
N HIS A 30 8.74 2.99 11.05
CA HIS A 30 8.70 1.89 10.09
C HIS A 30 9.04 0.53 10.70
N GLY A 31 9.94 0.46 11.69
CA GLY A 31 10.31 -0.79 12.39
C GLY A 31 9.17 -1.37 13.24
N THR A 32 8.06 -0.66 13.35
CA THR A 32 6.87 -1.07 14.11
C THR A 32 5.64 -1.30 13.23
N LEU A 33 5.79 -1.18 11.91
CA LEU A 33 4.74 -1.40 10.92
C LEU A 33 4.93 -2.75 10.25
N PHE A 34 3.85 -3.53 10.19
CA PHE A 34 3.85 -4.86 9.60
C PHE A 34 2.68 -4.98 8.64
N SER A 35 2.72 -5.96 7.74
CA SER A 35 1.56 -6.40 6.97
C SER A 35 1.54 -7.92 6.90
N SER A 36 0.36 -8.49 6.69
CA SER A 36 0.22 -9.93 6.53
C SER A 36 0.68 -10.38 5.13
N GLU A 37 1.01 -11.67 4.99
CA GLU A 37 1.26 -12.25 3.65
C GLU A 37 0.00 -12.21 2.76
N TYR A 38 -1.21 -12.18 3.34
CA TYR A 38 -2.45 -11.94 2.59
C TYR A 38 -2.48 -10.53 1.99
N THR A 39 -2.16 -9.51 2.78
CA THR A 39 -2.04 -8.11 2.31
C THR A 39 -1.04 -8.01 1.15
N ARG A 40 0.10 -8.70 1.25
CA ARG A 40 1.09 -8.77 0.18
C ARG A 40 0.54 -9.46 -1.08
N TYR A 41 -0.22 -10.56 -0.93
CA TYR A 41 -0.88 -11.23 -2.04
C TYR A 41 -1.89 -10.30 -2.74
N GLU A 42 -2.73 -9.60 -1.97
CA GLU A 42 -3.74 -8.68 -2.51
C GLU A 42 -3.11 -7.53 -3.29
N LEU A 43 -2.04 -6.92 -2.76
CA LEU A 43 -1.30 -5.86 -3.47
C LEU A 43 -0.73 -6.35 -4.80
N ARG A 44 -0.11 -7.54 -4.81
CA ARG A 44 0.41 -8.16 -6.04
C ARG A 44 -0.71 -8.47 -7.03
N ARG A 45 -1.81 -9.04 -6.55
CA ARG A 45 -2.97 -9.37 -7.38
C ARG A 45 -3.59 -8.12 -7.99
N GLY A 46 -3.79 -7.06 -7.20
CA GLY A 46 -4.30 -5.78 -7.66
C GLY A 46 -3.39 -5.14 -8.71
N ALA A 47 -2.08 -5.16 -8.48
CA ALA A 47 -1.09 -4.68 -9.43
C ALA A 47 -1.10 -5.43 -10.77
N CYS A 48 -1.32 -6.76 -10.78
CA CYS A 48 -1.48 -7.54 -12.02
C CYS A 48 -2.73 -7.18 -12.83
N LEU A 49 -3.84 -6.84 -12.16
CA LEU A 49 -5.13 -6.53 -12.80
C LEU A 49 -5.21 -5.12 -13.39
N ARG A 50 -4.23 -4.26 -13.10
CA ARG A 50 -4.21 -2.89 -13.61
C ARG A 50 -3.96 -2.85 -15.12
N PRO A 51 -4.66 -1.98 -15.87
CA PRO A 51 -4.38 -1.77 -17.31
C PRO A 51 -2.95 -1.30 -17.60
N ASP A 52 -2.33 -0.61 -16.64
CA ASP A 52 -0.96 -0.10 -16.71
C ASP A 52 0.05 -0.99 -15.96
N ASN A 53 -0.27 -2.28 -15.75
CA ASN A 53 0.59 -3.21 -15.00
C ASN A 53 2.04 -3.23 -15.51
N GLY A 54 2.28 -3.13 -16.82
CA GLY A 54 3.62 -3.08 -17.42
C GLY A 54 4.45 -1.87 -16.94
N ARG A 55 3.81 -0.72 -16.70
CA ARG A 55 4.46 0.48 -16.17
C ARG A 55 4.64 0.43 -14.66
N LEU A 56 3.73 -0.24 -13.95
CA LEU A 56 3.84 -0.42 -12.50
C LEU A 56 5.00 -1.35 -12.11
N TRP A 57 5.30 -2.33 -12.96
CA TRP A 57 6.37 -3.31 -12.75
C TRP A 57 7.67 -3.01 -13.52
N SER A 58 7.67 -2.02 -14.41
CA SER A 58 8.91 -1.53 -15.03
C SER A 58 9.73 -0.78 -13.98
N ARG A 59 10.76 -1.43 -13.44
CA ARG A 59 11.83 -0.78 -12.69
C ARG A 59 12.71 0.02 -13.63
#